data_AF-A0A8T2TEI4-F1
#
_entry.id   AF-A0A8T2TEI4-F1
#
_cell.length_a   1.000
_cell.length_b   1.000
_cell.length_c   1.000
_cell.angle_alpha   90.00
_cell.angle_beta   90.00
_cell.angle_gamma   90.00
#
_symmetry.space_group_name_H-M   'P 1'
#
loop_
_entity.id
_entity.type
_entity.pdbx_description
1 polymer ?
#
loop_
_entity_poly.entity_id
_entity_poly.type
_entity_poly.pdbx_seq_one_letter_code
_entity_poly.pdbx_strand_id
1 'polypeptide(L)'
;MLTGGIPSALGDIKTLLFLNLSYNSLSGPIPRNGALQQFNASSFLGNAGLCGAPLGVSCSAVIATRSSQRKKSHVLGASAIAAIVTTAVIALGVVVIFVMNFRALKRIAEDRVYESTPPSPEASPILGKLVLFSKTLPAKYEDWEAGSKALLDKDSVIGSGTLGTVFKTTFDTGISMAVKKLETLGRIKNSEEFEEEIGRLANVKHPNIVTMQGYFWSPTMQLLLSDYIPNGSLYNHLHQQDAGFGQLSWKRRFEIALGTAHGLTYLHHDCTPQILHFDLKSSNILLDHNFVPYLSDYGLSKFSPMLDTYVTSRRFYSTLGYVAPEVACQSFRLSDKCDVYSFGVVLLELATGRHPVENSDSNCILLCDAVRSALERGRGYSCIDPQLGSAPQSEIMQVLKLGLVCTSQMPSKRPSMAEVMQVLESIKSGNDL
;
A
#
# COMPACT_ATOMS: atom_id res chain seq x y z
N MET A 1 31.45 21.72 -6.57
CA MET A 1 32.13 21.23 -7.78
C MET A 1 33.60 21.05 -7.46
N LEU A 2 34.19 19.94 -7.91
CA LEU A 2 35.62 19.66 -7.72
C LEU A 2 36.45 20.47 -8.72
N THR A 3 37.61 20.96 -8.26
CA THR A 3 38.56 21.75 -9.06
C THR A 3 39.97 21.17 -8.91
N GLY A 4 40.87 21.49 -9.85
CA GLY A 4 42.25 21.02 -9.82
C GLY A 4 42.49 19.72 -10.60
N GLY A 5 43.65 19.09 -10.39
CA GLY A 5 44.04 17.85 -11.06
C GLY A 5 43.52 16.60 -10.34
N ILE A 6 43.33 15.52 -11.09
CA ILE A 6 43.00 14.20 -10.51
C ILE A 6 44.26 13.66 -9.80
N PRO A 7 44.24 13.41 -8.48
CA PRO A 7 45.39 12.86 -7.77
C PRO A 7 45.75 11.47 -8.28
N SER A 8 47.05 11.21 -8.50
CA SER A 8 47.52 9.89 -8.93
C SER A 8 47.18 8.78 -7.94
N ALA A 9 47.17 9.07 -6.63
CA ALA A 9 46.82 8.11 -5.58
C ALA A 9 45.44 7.45 -5.78
N LEU A 10 44.51 8.11 -6.49
CA LEU A 10 43.19 7.56 -6.79
C LEU A 10 43.27 6.35 -7.74
N GLY A 11 44.30 6.31 -8.61
CA GLY A 11 44.57 5.18 -9.49
C GLY A 11 45.13 3.95 -8.77
N ASP A 12 45.68 4.12 -7.58
CA ASP A 12 46.31 3.03 -6.82
C ASP A 12 45.29 2.22 -5.99
N ILE A 13 44.03 2.65 -5.96
CA ILE A 13 42.94 1.98 -5.23
C ILE A 13 42.42 0.78 -6.04
N LYS A 14 42.87 -0.43 -5.68
CA LYS A 14 42.54 -1.68 -6.40
C LYS A 14 41.08 -2.16 -6.24
N THR A 15 40.34 -1.65 -5.26
CA THR A 15 38.96 -2.07 -4.95
C THR A 15 37.90 -1.12 -5.49
N LEU A 16 38.29 -0.15 -6.33
CA LEU A 16 37.37 0.87 -6.84
C LEU A 16 36.43 0.25 -7.89
N LEU A 17 35.17 0.02 -7.51
CA LEU A 17 34.14 -0.59 -8.39
C LEU A 17 33.35 0.45 -9.19
N PHE A 18 33.26 1.70 -8.71
CA PHE A 18 32.53 2.77 -9.36
C PHE A 18 33.27 4.10 -9.20
N LEU A 19 33.37 4.86 -10.30
CA LEU A 19 33.95 6.20 -10.31
C LEU A 19 33.21 7.08 -11.32
N ASN A 20 32.76 8.26 -10.88
CA ASN A 20 32.22 9.29 -11.73
C ASN A 20 32.74 10.67 -11.33
N LEU A 21 33.61 11.23 -12.18
CA LEU A 21 34.20 12.57 -12.05
C LEU A 21 33.65 13.53 -13.12
N SER A 22 32.59 13.16 -13.84
CA SER A 22 32.02 13.97 -14.91
C SER A 22 31.40 15.28 -14.39
N TYR A 23 31.29 16.27 -15.28
CA TYR A 23 30.66 17.57 -15.04
C TYR A 23 31.19 18.31 -13.80
N ASN A 24 32.51 18.33 -13.64
CA ASN A 24 33.22 19.13 -12.64
C ASN A 24 34.09 20.20 -13.34
N SER A 25 35.00 20.81 -12.60
CA SER A 25 35.97 21.78 -13.13
C SER A 25 37.41 21.28 -12.94
N LEU A 26 37.61 19.98 -13.18
CA LEU A 26 38.92 19.34 -13.12
C LEU A 26 39.76 19.68 -14.36
N SER A 27 41.08 19.68 -14.21
CA SER A 27 42.02 20.05 -15.28
C SER A 27 43.34 19.28 -15.22
N GLY A 28 44.01 19.15 -16.37
CA GLY A 28 45.27 18.41 -16.48
C GLY A 28 45.08 16.98 -17.00
N PRO A 29 46.18 16.19 -17.07
CA PRO A 29 46.12 14.84 -17.59
C PRO A 29 45.40 13.89 -16.63
N ILE A 30 44.58 12.99 -17.17
CA ILE A 30 44.06 11.84 -16.41
C ILE A 30 45.24 10.92 -16.06
N PRO A 31 45.48 10.60 -14.78
CA PRO A 31 46.54 9.69 -14.38
C PRO A 31 46.40 8.32 -15.07
N ARG A 32 47.52 7.79 -15.57
CA ARG A 32 47.56 6.54 -16.33
C ARG A 32 47.70 5.28 -15.46
N ASN A 33 47.65 5.42 -14.15
CA ASN A 33 47.86 4.32 -13.21
C ASN A 33 46.56 3.60 -12.82
N GLY A 34 46.66 2.28 -12.72
CA GLY A 34 45.73 1.37 -12.06
C GLY A 34 44.26 1.52 -12.45
N ALA A 35 43.39 1.65 -11.45
CA ALA A 35 41.93 1.54 -11.59
C ALA A 35 41.32 2.63 -12.50
N LEU A 36 41.97 3.79 -12.62
CA LEU A 36 41.43 4.93 -13.41
C LEU A 36 41.31 4.63 -14.90
N GLN A 37 42.16 3.74 -15.44
CA GLN A 37 42.12 3.36 -16.85
C GLN A 37 41.07 2.27 -17.15
N GLN A 38 40.44 1.69 -16.12
CA GLN A 38 39.38 0.70 -16.28
C GLN A 38 38.00 1.36 -16.49
N PHE A 39 37.87 2.65 -16.15
CA PHE A 39 36.62 3.40 -16.31
C PHE A 39 36.53 4.03 -17.70
N ASN A 40 35.30 4.17 -18.20
CA ASN A 40 35.04 4.69 -19.53
C ASN A 40 35.18 6.23 -19.61
N ALA A 41 35.19 6.77 -20.83
CA ALA A 41 35.27 8.22 -21.07
C ALA A 41 34.12 9.00 -20.40
N SER A 42 32.95 8.38 -20.23
CA SER A 42 31.78 9.04 -19.64
C SER A 42 32.02 9.44 -18.17
N SER A 43 32.83 8.68 -17.44
CA SER A 43 33.24 9.00 -16.06
C SER A 43 34.07 10.28 -15.93
N PHE A 44 34.54 10.87 -17.03
CA PHE A 44 35.40 12.06 -17.02
C PHE A 44 34.86 13.22 -17.86
N LEU A 45 33.70 13.04 -18.50
CA LEU A 45 33.09 13.99 -19.43
C LEU A 45 32.75 15.34 -18.76
N GLY A 46 32.61 16.42 -19.52
CA GLY A 46 32.15 17.71 -18.96
C GLY A 46 33.19 18.49 -18.15
N ASN A 47 34.44 18.05 -18.13
CA ASN A 47 35.58 18.80 -17.56
C ASN A 47 36.44 19.36 -18.70
N ALA A 48 36.24 20.64 -19.06
CA ALA A 48 36.89 21.23 -20.24
C ALA A 48 38.43 21.26 -20.19
N GLY A 49 39.01 21.19 -19.00
CA GLY A 49 40.47 21.20 -18.80
C GLY A 49 41.13 19.82 -18.73
N LEU A 50 40.37 18.72 -18.73
CA LEU A 50 40.93 17.36 -18.67
C LEU A 50 41.37 16.86 -20.05
N CYS A 51 42.45 16.09 -20.06
CA CYS A 51 42.99 15.48 -21.27
C CYS A 51 43.61 14.11 -21.00
N GLY A 52 43.82 13.30 -22.04
CA GLY A 52 44.37 11.96 -21.96
C GLY A 52 43.31 10.85 -22.02
N ALA A 53 43.75 9.61 -22.15
CA ALA A 53 42.86 8.45 -22.12
C ALA A 53 42.17 8.33 -20.75
N PRO A 54 40.87 8.03 -20.69
CA PRO A 54 40.02 7.53 -21.78
C PRO A 54 39.29 8.60 -22.64
N LEU A 55 39.45 9.91 -22.41
CA LEU A 55 38.67 10.96 -23.11
C LEU A 55 39.02 11.18 -24.59
N GLY A 56 40.08 10.56 -25.12
CA GLY A 56 40.54 10.76 -26.51
C GLY A 56 41.08 12.18 -26.83
N VAL A 57 41.08 13.09 -25.85
CA VAL A 57 41.58 14.47 -25.99
C VAL A 57 43.10 14.49 -25.78
N SER A 58 43.86 14.99 -26.76
CA SER A 58 45.32 15.11 -26.64
C SER A 58 45.71 16.23 -25.67
N CYS A 59 46.60 15.93 -24.71
CA CYS A 59 47.09 16.93 -23.76
C CYS A 59 47.94 18.04 -24.38
N SER A 60 48.41 17.86 -25.62
CA SER A 60 49.11 18.90 -26.37
C SER A 60 48.14 19.98 -26.90
N ALA A 61 46.85 19.67 -27.07
CA ALA A 61 45.85 20.60 -27.58
C ALA A 61 45.36 21.61 -26.51
N VAL A 62 45.46 21.26 -25.22
CA VAL A 62 45.00 22.09 -24.09
C VAL A 62 45.99 23.22 -23.75
N ILE A 63 47.24 23.12 -24.20
CA ILE A 63 48.27 24.16 -24.01
C ILE A 63 48.14 25.28 -25.05
N ALA A 64 47.59 24.98 -26.25
CA ALA A 64 47.43 25.96 -27.33
C ALA A 64 46.37 27.04 -27.04
N THR A 65 45.42 26.79 -26.14
CA THR A 65 44.37 27.75 -25.75
C THR A 65 44.81 28.78 -24.69
N ARG A 66 46.08 28.77 -24.24
CA ARG A 66 46.59 29.70 -23.20
C ARG A 66 47.43 30.88 -23.70
N SER A 67 47.80 30.97 -24.98
CA SER A 67 48.74 32.00 -25.46
C SER A 67 48.13 33.18 -26.23
N SER A 68 46.82 33.20 -26.50
CA SER A 68 46.18 34.33 -27.21
C SER A 68 44.91 34.77 -26.50
N GLN A 69 45.04 35.72 -25.57
CA GLN A 69 44.16 36.87 -25.45
C GLN A 69 44.59 37.73 -24.25
N ARG A 70 45.45 38.71 -24.54
CA ARG A 70 45.71 39.86 -23.66
C ARG A 70 44.74 40.98 -24.05
N LYS A 71 43.94 41.41 -23.05
CA LYS A 71 43.19 42.68 -22.90
C LYS A 71 42.25 43.14 -24.03
N LYS A 72 40.93 43.10 -23.76
CA LYS A 72 40.00 44.22 -24.02
C LYS A 72 38.93 44.28 -22.92
N SER A 73 38.70 45.47 -22.39
CA SER A 73 37.64 45.81 -21.43
C SER A 73 36.27 45.74 -22.10
N HIS A 74 35.29 45.11 -21.47
CA HIS A 74 33.89 45.14 -21.93
C HIS A 74 32.95 45.64 -20.84
N VAL A 75 32.31 46.77 -21.12
CA VAL A 75 31.07 47.24 -20.51
C VAL A 75 29.96 46.23 -20.83
N LEU A 76 29.16 45.83 -19.83
CA LEU A 76 28.08 44.85 -20.02
C LEU A 76 26.95 45.42 -20.88
N GLY A 77 26.69 44.80 -22.04
CA GLY A 77 25.52 45.08 -22.87
C GLY A 77 24.23 44.57 -22.23
N ALA A 78 23.10 45.23 -22.53
CA ALA A 78 21.77 45.01 -21.96
C ALA A 78 21.28 43.54 -21.95
N SER A 79 21.77 42.71 -22.87
CA SER A 79 21.45 41.27 -22.95
C SER A 79 22.01 40.46 -21.77
N ALA A 80 23.17 40.82 -21.23
CA ALA A 80 23.74 40.15 -20.06
C ALA A 80 22.97 40.50 -18.77
N ILE A 81 22.43 41.71 -18.68
CA ILE A 81 21.60 42.15 -17.55
C ILE A 81 20.26 41.39 -17.54
N ALA A 82 19.63 41.21 -18.70
CA ALA A 82 18.38 40.44 -18.82
C ALA A 82 18.55 38.96 -18.41
N ALA A 83 19.69 38.34 -18.74
CA ALA A 83 19.98 36.95 -18.34
C ALA A 83 20.20 36.82 -16.82
N ILE A 84 20.87 37.80 -16.20
CA ILE A 84 21.09 37.84 -14.75
C ILE A 84 19.76 38.01 -14.01
N VAL A 85 18.90 38.92 -14.48
CA VAL A 85 17.57 39.15 -13.89
C VAL A 85 16.69 37.90 -13.99
N THR A 86 16.68 37.24 -15.16
CA THR A 86 15.89 36.02 -15.36
C THR A 86 16.35 34.89 -14.44
N THR A 87 17.67 34.72 -14.31
CA THR A 87 18.25 33.69 -13.43
C THR A 87 17.95 33.98 -11.95
N ALA A 88 18.01 35.25 -11.54
CA ALA A 88 17.68 35.67 -10.18
C ALA A 88 16.19 35.44 -9.83
N VAL A 89 15.28 35.69 -10.77
CA VAL A 89 13.83 35.45 -10.58
C VAL A 89 13.53 33.96 -10.43
N ILE A 90 14.15 33.10 -11.26
CA ILE A 90 14.00 31.64 -11.15
C ILE A 90 14.55 31.14 -9.81
N ALA A 91 15.74 31.60 -9.41
CA ALA A 91 16.35 31.23 -8.13
C ALA A 91 15.47 31.65 -6.95
N LEU A 92 14.90 32.87 -6.99
CA LEU A 92 13.97 33.35 -5.97
C LEU A 92 12.70 32.48 -5.92
N GLY A 93 12.14 32.11 -7.07
CA GLY A 93 10.99 31.21 -7.16
C GLY A 93 11.27 29.84 -6.55
N VAL A 94 12.44 29.25 -6.82
CA VAL A 94 12.86 27.97 -6.23
C VAL A 94 13.02 28.07 -4.72
N VAL A 95 13.60 29.16 -4.21
CA VAL A 95 13.73 29.39 -2.77
C VAL A 95 12.35 29.54 -2.11
N VAL A 96 11.41 30.26 -2.74
CA VAL A 96 10.05 30.39 -2.22
C VAL A 96 9.34 29.04 -2.18
N ILE A 97 9.42 28.25 -3.26
CA ILE A 97 8.85 26.89 -3.29
C ILE A 97 9.48 26.00 -2.22
N PHE A 98 10.81 26.06 -2.06
CA PHE A 98 11.51 25.31 -1.02
C PHE A 98 11.07 25.72 0.39
N VAL A 99 10.93 27.02 0.66
CA VAL A 99 10.44 27.53 1.95
C VAL A 99 8.98 27.16 2.18
N MET A 100 8.12 27.21 1.15
CA MET A 100 6.73 26.77 1.24
C MET A 100 6.63 25.28 1.53
N ASN A 101 7.40 24.44 0.83
CA ASN A 101 7.47 23.00 1.09
C ASN A 101 8.04 22.70 2.47
N PHE A 102 9.08 23.41 2.90
CA PHE A 102 9.65 23.24 4.23
C PHE A 102 8.67 23.67 5.33
N ARG A 103 7.92 24.76 5.13
CA ARG A 103 6.86 25.19 6.05
C ARG A 103 5.67 24.22 6.05
N ALA A 104 5.30 23.65 4.90
CA ALA A 104 4.27 22.62 4.82
C ALA A 104 4.71 21.33 5.54
N LEU A 105 5.96 20.90 5.34
CA LEU A 105 6.56 19.77 6.06
C LEU A 105 6.68 20.03 7.56
N LYS A 106 7.00 21.27 7.95
CA LYS A 106 7.04 21.67 9.37
C LYS A 106 5.64 21.69 9.98
N ARG A 107 4.60 22.15 9.27
CA ARG A 107 3.20 22.04 9.72
C ARG A 107 2.79 20.57 9.89
N ILE A 108 3.14 19.70 8.95
CA ILE A 108 2.91 18.25 9.05
C ILE A 108 3.68 17.65 10.25
N ALA A 109 4.87 18.16 10.57
CA ALA A 109 5.64 17.71 11.73
C ALA A 109 5.10 18.26 13.06
N GLU A 110 4.62 19.51 13.09
CA GLU A 110 3.98 20.13 14.26
C GLU A 110 2.61 19.50 14.55
N ASP A 111 1.83 19.13 13.52
CA ASP A 111 0.60 18.32 13.65
C ASP A 111 0.89 16.89 14.16
N ARG A 112 2.11 16.37 13.98
CA ARG A 112 2.52 15.05 14.50
C ARG A 112 3.02 15.07 15.94
N VAL A 113 3.28 16.25 16.53
CA VAL A 113 3.85 16.38 17.88
C VAL A 113 2.77 16.66 18.94
N TYR A 114 1.50 16.78 18.57
CA TYR A 114 0.40 16.94 19.52
C TYR A 114 -0.51 15.71 19.61
N GLU A 115 0.01 14.59 20.11
CA GLU A 115 -0.78 13.64 20.93
C GLU A 115 0.16 12.66 21.63
N SER A 116 0.78 13.12 22.71
CA SER A 116 1.45 12.27 23.68
C SER A 116 1.28 12.87 25.07
N THR A 117 0.05 13.25 25.41
CA THR A 117 -0.33 13.57 26.78
C THR A 117 -1.25 12.45 27.25
N PRO A 118 -0.90 11.72 28.33
CA PRO A 118 -1.85 10.79 28.93
C PRO A 118 -3.11 11.59 29.34
N PRO A 119 -4.33 11.07 29.12
CA PRO A 119 -5.53 11.80 29.50
C PRO A 119 -5.50 12.04 31.01
N SER A 120 -5.60 13.32 31.39
CA SER A 120 -5.98 13.72 32.74
C SER A 120 -7.31 13.02 33.11
N PRO A 121 -7.53 12.63 34.37
CA PRO A 121 -8.69 11.81 34.77
C PRO A 121 -10.07 12.48 34.62
N GLU A 122 -10.13 13.71 34.11
CA GLU A 122 -11.36 14.48 33.92
C GLU A 122 -11.50 14.90 32.46
N ALA A 123 -11.63 13.93 31.56
CA ALA A 123 -12.08 14.22 30.20
C ALA A 123 -13.59 14.46 30.23
N SER A 124 -14.01 15.67 29.87
CA SER A 124 -15.42 15.96 29.62
C SER A 124 -16.00 14.96 28.60
N PRO A 125 -17.25 14.47 28.80
CA PRO A 125 -17.82 13.46 27.91
C PRO A 125 -17.86 13.99 26.48
N ILE A 126 -17.32 13.21 25.54
CA ILE A 126 -17.40 13.54 24.11
C ILE A 126 -18.86 13.45 23.70
N LEU A 127 -19.51 14.61 23.55
CA LEU A 127 -20.89 14.68 23.09
C LEU A 127 -20.93 14.41 21.59
N GLY A 128 -21.70 13.40 21.18
CA GLY A 128 -21.85 13.00 19.79
C GLY A 128 -23.16 12.27 19.54
N LYS A 129 -23.41 11.93 18.28
CA LYS A 129 -24.61 11.22 17.82
C LYS A 129 -24.28 9.73 17.69
N LEU A 130 -24.91 8.91 18.51
CA LEU A 130 -24.92 7.45 18.38
C LEU A 130 -26.14 7.04 17.56
N VAL A 131 -25.93 6.26 16.51
CA VAL A 131 -27.00 5.67 15.70
C VAL A 131 -26.79 4.17 15.65
N LEU A 132 -27.82 3.43 16.04
CA LEU A 132 -27.85 1.97 16.02
C LEU A 132 -28.82 1.51 14.94
N PHE A 133 -28.36 0.62 14.07
CA PHE A 133 -29.18 0.00 13.02
C PHE A 133 -29.98 -1.19 13.55
N SER A 134 -29.50 -1.81 14.64
CA SER A 134 -30.20 -2.89 15.33
C SER A 134 -30.82 -2.42 16.64
N LYS A 135 -32.01 -2.97 16.94
CA LYS A 135 -32.70 -2.79 18.23
C LYS A 135 -32.18 -3.72 19.33
N THR A 136 -31.30 -4.67 18.99
CA THR A 136 -30.77 -5.66 19.94
C THR A 136 -29.65 -5.11 20.81
N LEU A 137 -29.12 -3.93 20.49
CA LEU A 137 -28.07 -3.29 21.26
C LEU A 137 -28.64 -2.38 22.35
N PRO A 138 -27.92 -2.22 23.48
CA PRO A 138 -28.31 -1.30 24.54
C PRO A 138 -28.47 0.12 23.99
N ALA A 139 -29.65 0.72 24.19
CA ALA A 139 -29.99 2.02 23.64
C ALA A 139 -29.55 3.20 24.54
N LYS A 140 -29.26 2.94 25.83
CA LYS A 140 -28.85 4.00 26.76
C LYS A 140 -27.34 4.20 26.72
N TYR A 141 -26.92 5.46 26.74
CA TYR A 141 -25.50 5.84 26.75
C TYR A 141 -24.72 5.22 27.92
N GLU A 142 -25.35 5.10 29.09
CA GLU A 142 -24.79 4.48 30.30
C GLU A 142 -24.31 3.04 30.05
N ASP A 143 -25.02 2.29 29.19
CA ASP A 143 -24.67 0.91 28.85
C ASP A 143 -23.44 0.80 27.93
N TRP A 144 -22.94 1.93 27.41
CA TRP A 144 -21.74 2.03 26.54
C TRP A 144 -20.48 2.45 27.30
N GLU A 145 -20.52 2.48 28.63
CA GLU A 145 -19.34 2.72 29.47
C GLU A 145 -18.22 1.71 29.16
N ALA A 146 -18.57 0.43 28.99
CA ALA A 146 -17.64 -0.63 28.60
C ALA A 146 -16.99 -0.37 27.22
N GLY A 147 -17.74 0.15 26.25
CA GLY A 147 -17.23 0.55 24.94
C GLY A 147 -16.25 1.72 25.03
N SER A 148 -16.59 2.73 25.85
CA SER A 148 -15.74 3.91 26.08
C SER A 148 -14.44 3.55 26.79
N LYS A 149 -14.50 2.65 27.78
CA LYS A 149 -13.33 2.10 28.46
C LYS A 149 -12.45 1.29 27.50
N ALA A 150 -13.04 0.47 26.65
CA ALA A 150 -12.30 -0.31 25.65
C ALA A 150 -11.50 0.56 24.68
N LEU A 151 -11.98 1.76 24.32
CA LEU A 151 -11.24 2.71 23.46
C LEU A 151 -10.01 3.32 24.15
N LEU A 152 -9.95 3.30 25.48
CA LEU A 152 -8.82 3.79 26.28
C LEU A 152 -7.86 2.65 26.66
N ASP A 153 -8.32 1.41 26.57
CA ASP A 153 -7.56 0.22 26.93
C ASP A 153 -6.77 -0.32 25.73
N LYS A 154 -5.44 -0.39 25.89
CA LYS A 154 -4.55 -0.93 24.85
C LYS A 154 -4.74 -2.44 24.66
N ASP A 155 -5.14 -3.16 25.71
CA ASP A 155 -5.33 -4.61 25.65
C ASP A 155 -6.62 -4.99 24.89
N SER A 156 -7.52 -4.01 24.71
CA SER A 156 -8.74 -4.15 23.92
C SER A 156 -8.51 -3.99 22.40
N VAL A 157 -7.30 -3.60 21.96
CA VAL A 157 -6.99 -3.45 20.52
C VAL A 157 -6.86 -4.81 19.85
N ILE A 158 -7.69 -5.06 18.84
CA ILE A 158 -7.68 -6.29 18.05
C ILE A 158 -7.16 -6.12 16.63
N GLY A 159 -6.97 -4.88 16.16
CA GLY A 159 -6.39 -4.60 14.85
C GLY A 159 -6.10 -3.12 14.65
N SER A 160 -5.10 -2.82 13.81
CA SER A 160 -4.80 -1.46 13.36
C SER A 160 -4.46 -1.49 11.88
N GLY A 161 -5.10 -0.61 11.12
CA GLY A 161 -5.01 -0.59 9.66
C GLY A 161 -5.03 0.82 9.08
N THR A 162 -5.15 0.90 7.76
CA THR A 162 -5.19 2.16 7.00
C THR A 162 -6.40 3.03 7.32
N LEU A 163 -7.52 2.39 7.67
CA LEU A 163 -8.77 3.05 8.01
C LEU A 163 -8.87 3.43 9.50
N GLY A 164 -7.93 3.00 10.34
CA GLY A 164 -7.91 3.27 11.76
C GLY A 164 -7.73 2.03 12.62
N THR A 165 -8.14 2.12 13.89
CA THR A 165 -7.87 1.10 14.93
C THR A 165 -9.18 0.46 15.39
N VAL A 166 -9.16 -0.87 15.55
CA VAL A 166 -10.29 -1.69 15.94
C VAL A 166 -10.09 -2.21 17.36
N PHE A 167 -11.12 -2.02 18.18
CA PHE A 167 -11.17 -2.43 19.57
C PHE A 167 -12.26 -3.48 19.76
N LYS A 168 -12.03 -4.45 20.62
CA LYS A 168 -13.07 -5.36 21.09
C LYS A 168 -13.70 -4.78 22.34
N THR A 169 -15.02 -4.78 22.40
CA THR A 169 -15.76 -4.52 23.63
C THR A 169 -16.73 -5.66 23.90
N THR A 170 -17.03 -5.93 25.16
CA THR A 170 -18.02 -6.93 25.57
C THR A 170 -18.92 -6.30 26.61
N PHE A 171 -20.22 -6.26 26.32
CA PHE A 171 -21.23 -5.74 27.23
C PHE A 171 -21.52 -6.75 28.34
N ASP A 172 -22.07 -6.30 29.45
CA ASP A 172 -22.49 -7.15 30.58
C ASP A 172 -23.54 -8.20 30.16
N THR A 173 -24.25 -7.96 29.06
CA THR A 173 -25.17 -8.90 28.42
C THR A 173 -24.47 -10.08 27.74
N GLY A 174 -23.14 -10.08 27.67
CA GLY A 174 -22.32 -11.08 26.97
C GLY A 174 -22.15 -10.84 25.47
N ILE A 175 -22.77 -9.79 24.93
CA ILE A 175 -22.63 -9.41 23.51
C ILE A 175 -21.23 -8.82 23.32
N SER A 176 -20.45 -9.39 22.40
CA SER A 176 -19.17 -8.82 21.97
C SER A 176 -19.31 -8.02 20.68
N MET A 177 -18.65 -6.87 20.60
CA MET A 177 -18.64 -6.01 19.42
C MET A 177 -17.22 -5.58 19.04
N ALA A 178 -17.05 -5.30 17.75
CA ALA A 178 -15.88 -4.62 17.22
C ALA A 178 -16.22 -3.13 17.01
N VAL A 179 -15.45 -2.26 17.66
CA VAL A 179 -15.55 -0.81 17.58
C VAL A 179 -14.34 -0.29 16.81
N LYS A 180 -14.56 0.24 15.62
CA LYS A 180 -13.49 0.80 14.79
C LYS A 180 -13.46 2.31 14.92
N LYS A 181 -12.39 2.85 15.51
CA LYS A 181 -12.08 4.28 15.49
C LYS A 181 -11.46 4.63 14.15
N LEU A 182 -12.17 5.42 13.35
CA LEU A 182 -11.73 5.81 12.02
C LEU A 182 -10.64 6.90 12.09
N GLU A 183 -9.61 6.74 11.26
CA GLU A 183 -8.61 7.79 10.98
C GLU A 183 -9.05 8.56 9.72
N THR A 184 -10.02 9.47 9.89
CA THR A 184 -10.63 10.18 8.75
C THR A 184 -9.72 11.22 8.11
N LEU A 185 -8.72 11.74 8.87
CA LEU A 185 -7.72 12.72 8.43
C LEU A 185 -8.35 13.93 7.71
N GLY A 186 -9.54 14.37 8.15
CA GLY A 186 -10.27 15.51 7.57
C GLY A 186 -10.94 15.24 6.22
N ARG A 187 -11.03 13.97 5.77
CA ARG A 187 -11.73 13.61 4.52
C ARG A 187 -13.23 13.81 4.58
N ILE A 188 -13.81 13.54 5.74
CA ILE A 188 -15.23 13.76 5.98
C ILE A 188 -15.38 15.16 6.56
N LYS A 189 -16.15 16.00 5.87
CA LYS A 189 -16.23 17.42 6.22
C LYS A 189 -17.29 17.69 7.28
N ASN A 190 -18.34 16.87 7.33
CA ASN A 190 -19.48 17.06 8.22
C ASN A 190 -20.18 15.73 8.52
N SER A 191 -21.14 15.76 9.45
CA SER A 191 -21.93 14.58 9.80
C SER A 191 -22.77 14.08 8.63
N GLU A 192 -23.38 14.96 7.84
CA GLU A 192 -24.29 14.56 6.75
C GLU A 192 -23.60 13.65 5.73
N GLU A 193 -22.38 13.99 5.32
CA GLU A 193 -21.55 13.17 4.43
C GLU A 193 -21.23 11.81 5.06
N PHE A 194 -20.90 11.76 6.36
CA PHE A 194 -20.68 10.49 7.05
C PHE A 194 -21.93 9.61 7.07
N GLU A 195 -23.08 10.22 7.37
CA GLU A 195 -24.35 9.51 7.51
C GLU A 195 -24.83 8.97 6.17
N GLU A 196 -24.61 9.71 5.07
CA GLU A 196 -24.89 9.22 3.73
C GLU A 196 -24.00 8.02 3.36
N GLU A 197 -22.71 8.07 3.69
CA GLU A 197 -21.77 6.98 3.42
C GLU A 197 -22.08 5.72 4.23
N ILE A 198 -22.25 5.86 5.55
CA ILE A 198 -22.47 4.73 6.45
C ILE A 198 -23.91 4.23 6.37
N GLY A 199 -24.88 5.11 6.12
CA GLY A 199 -26.29 4.76 5.97
C GLY A 199 -26.54 3.77 4.82
N ARG A 200 -25.74 3.81 3.75
CA ARG A 200 -25.80 2.83 2.66
C ARG A 200 -25.42 1.41 3.09
N LEU A 201 -24.66 1.27 4.17
CA LEU A 201 -24.19 -0.02 4.68
C LEU A 201 -25.14 -0.62 5.73
N ALA A 202 -26.11 0.16 6.23
CA ALA A 202 -26.99 -0.22 7.34
C ALA A 202 -27.83 -1.47 7.10
N ASN A 203 -28.23 -1.70 5.84
CA ASN A 203 -29.10 -2.82 5.46
C ASN A 203 -28.34 -4.02 4.88
N VAL A 204 -27.01 -3.98 4.85
CA VAL A 204 -26.20 -5.10 4.37
C VAL A 204 -26.27 -6.24 5.37
N LYS A 205 -26.90 -7.35 4.96
CA LYS A 205 -27.03 -8.56 5.78
C LYS A 205 -26.80 -9.79 4.91
N HIS A 206 -25.72 -10.51 5.17
CA HIS A 206 -25.36 -11.69 4.42
C HIS A 206 -24.53 -12.64 5.31
N PRO A 207 -24.66 -13.98 5.19
CA PRO A 207 -23.92 -14.94 6.02
C PRO A 207 -22.39 -14.82 5.97
N ASN A 208 -21.85 -14.18 4.94
CA ASN A 208 -20.41 -13.96 4.74
C ASN A 208 -19.97 -12.49 4.79
N ILE A 209 -20.77 -11.62 5.41
CA ILE A 209 -20.44 -10.20 5.58
C ILE A 209 -20.66 -9.82 7.03
N VAL A 210 -19.70 -9.11 7.63
CA VAL A 210 -19.82 -8.60 8.99
C VAL A 210 -21.01 -7.64 9.07
N THR A 211 -21.95 -7.88 9.97
CA THR A 211 -23.09 -6.97 10.13
C THR A 211 -22.65 -5.68 10.80
N MET A 212 -22.93 -4.56 10.13
CA MET A 212 -22.78 -3.24 10.74
C MET A 212 -23.95 -2.98 11.69
N GLN A 213 -23.63 -2.68 12.93
CA GLN A 213 -24.61 -2.48 13.99
C GLN A 213 -24.94 -1.00 14.21
N GLY A 214 -24.07 -0.10 13.78
CA GLY A 214 -24.27 1.34 13.93
C GLY A 214 -23.00 2.15 13.79
N TYR A 215 -23.08 3.40 14.20
CA TYR A 215 -21.95 4.32 14.25
C TYR A 215 -22.09 5.34 15.37
N PHE A 216 -20.96 5.93 15.76
CA PHE A 216 -20.91 7.12 16.59
C PHE A 216 -20.20 8.23 15.81
N TRP A 217 -20.77 9.43 15.85
CA TRP A 217 -20.18 10.62 15.25
C TRP A 217 -20.06 11.77 16.24
N SER A 218 -18.87 12.34 16.35
CA SER A 218 -18.61 13.68 16.84
C SER A 218 -17.59 14.38 15.93
N PRO A 219 -17.40 15.70 16.04
CA PRO A 219 -16.36 16.40 15.28
C PRO A 219 -14.94 15.86 15.51
N THR A 220 -14.69 15.27 16.68
CA THR A 220 -13.36 14.77 17.08
C THR A 220 -13.24 13.25 17.04
N MET A 221 -14.34 12.52 16.85
CA MET A 221 -14.35 11.06 16.95
C MET A 221 -15.41 10.44 16.04
N GLN A 222 -14.98 9.49 15.23
CA GLN A 222 -15.85 8.71 14.35
C GLN A 222 -15.63 7.23 14.63
N LEU A 223 -16.70 6.53 15.02
CA LEU A 223 -16.65 5.10 15.34
C LEU A 223 -17.62 4.34 14.46
N LEU A 224 -17.19 3.18 13.95
CA LEU A 224 -18.07 2.18 13.37
C LEU A 224 -18.27 1.03 14.35
N LEU A 225 -19.49 0.54 14.43
CA LEU A 225 -19.92 -0.50 15.35
C LEU A 225 -20.35 -1.72 14.54
N SER A 226 -19.79 -2.87 14.85
CA SER A 226 -20.04 -4.11 14.11
C SER A 226 -19.98 -5.34 15.01
N ASP A 227 -20.50 -6.46 14.51
CA ASP A 227 -20.38 -7.75 15.19
C ASP A 227 -18.92 -8.15 15.36
N TYR A 228 -18.56 -8.66 16.54
CA TYR A 228 -17.25 -9.26 16.75
C TYR A 228 -17.22 -10.67 16.17
N ILE A 229 -16.31 -10.92 15.22
CA ILE A 229 -16.10 -12.23 14.62
C ILE A 229 -14.93 -12.94 15.32
N PRO A 230 -15.16 -14.11 15.96
CA PRO A 230 -14.16 -14.78 16.79
C PRO A 230 -13.26 -15.71 15.98
N ASN A 231 -11.93 -15.59 16.13
CA ASN A 231 -10.81 -16.33 15.46
C ASN A 231 -9.91 -15.46 14.58
N GLY A 232 -10.11 -14.14 14.57
CA GLY A 232 -9.24 -13.22 13.85
C GLY A 232 -9.44 -13.30 12.33
N SER A 233 -8.42 -12.91 11.58
CA SER A 233 -8.46 -12.80 10.11
C SER A 233 -7.80 -13.97 9.41
N LEU A 234 -8.18 -14.22 8.15
CA LEU A 234 -7.51 -15.19 7.28
C LEU A 234 -5.99 -14.95 7.21
N TYR A 235 -5.55 -13.68 7.21
CA TYR A 235 -4.13 -13.34 7.25
C TYR A 235 -3.42 -13.97 8.46
N ASN A 236 -4.05 -13.96 9.65
CA ASN A 236 -3.45 -14.55 10.85
C ASN A 236 -3.24 -16.06 10.68
N HIS A 237 -4.21 -16.77 10.09
CA HIS A 237 -4.15 -18.23 9.90
C HIS A 237 -3.22 -18.67 8.77
N LEU A 238 -3.03 -17.83 7.74
CA LEU A 238 -2.08 -18.14 6.66
C LEU A 238 -0.64 -17.77 7.02
N HIS A 239 -0.44 -16.63 7.72
CA HIS A 239 0.88 -15.99 7.80
C HIS A 239 1.41 -15.77 9.22
N GLN A 240 0.64 -16.08 10.26
CA GLN A 240 1.05 -15.90 11.67
C GLN A 240 0.90 -17.19 12.48
N GLN A 241 1.26 -18.33 11.89
CA GLN A 241 1.19 -19.64 12.54
C GLN A 241 1.98 -19.68 13.86
N ASP A 242 3.14 -19.01 13.91
CA ASP A 242 3.98 -18.92 15.11
C ASP A 242 3.33 -18.15 16.27
N ALA A 243 2.26 -17.38 16.01
CA ALA A 243 1.49 -16.65 17.02
C ALA A 243 0.33 -17.48 17.62
N GLY A 244 0.33 -18.80 17.40
CA GLY A 244 -0.66 -19.72 17.95
C GLY A 244 -1.91 -19.91 17.09
N PHE A 245 -1.92 -19.39 15.86
CA PHE A 245 -3.00 -19.65 14.89
C PHE A 245 -2.81 -21.02 14.24
N GLY A 246 -3.86 -21.84 14.25
CA GLY A 246 -3.84 -23.18 13.69
C GLY A 246 -3.78 -23.17 12.16
N GLN A 247 -3.14 -24.18 11.58
CA GLN A 247 -3.04 -24.34 10.15
C GLN A 247 -4.38 -24.74 9.52
N LEU A 248 -4.77 -24.07 8.43
CA LEU A 248 -5.99 -24.38 7.69
C LEU A 248 -5.75 -25.52 6.70
N SER A 249 -6.55 -26.59 6.81
CA SER A 249 -6.64 -27.64 5.79
C SER A 249 -7.14 -27.09 4.45
N TRP A 250 -6.85 -27.80 3.35
CA TRP A 250 -7.34 -27.40 2.03
C TRP A 250 -8.86 -27.24 1.98
N LYS A 251 -9.60 -28.21 2.53
CA LYS A 251 -11.07 -28.14 2.62
C LYS A 251 -11.52 -26.80 3.22
N ARG A 252 -10.88 -26.38 4.32
CA ARG A 252 -11.23 -25.13 4.99
C ARG A 252 -10.87 -23.91 4.16
N ARG A 253 -9.68 -23.91 3.53
CA ARG A 253 -9.25 -22.84 2.62
C ARG A 253 -10.22 -22.67 1.45
N PHE A 254 -10.70 -23.79 0.90
CA PHE A 254 -11.68 -23.78 -0.19
C PHE A 254 -13.05 -23.26 0.27
N GLU A 255 -13.55 -23.69 1.43
CA GLU A 255 -14.78 -23.15 2.03
C GLU A 255 -14.68 -21.63 2.27
N ILE A 256 -13.52 -21.15 2.71
CA ILE A 256 -13.23 -19.73 2.88
C ILE A 256 -13.26 -19.00 1.54
N ALA A 257 -12.63 -19.54 0.48
CA ALA A 257 -12.68 -18.97 -0.86
C ALA A 257 -14.13 -18.82 -1.35
N LEU A 258 -14.93 -19.88 -1.19
CA LEU A 258 -16.31 -19.92 -1.65
C LEU A 258 -17.19 -18.93 -0.86
N GLY A 259 -17.12 -18.94 0.48
CA GLY A 259 -17.88 -17.99 1.30
C GLY A 259 -17.50 -16.53 1.05
N THR A 260 -16.20 -16.26 0.84
CA THR A 260 -15.72 -14.92 0.44
C THR A 260 -16.30 -14.52 -0.92
N ALA A 261 -16.34 -15.43 -1.89
CA ALA A 261 -16.95 -15.19 -3.20
C ALA A 261 -18.46 -14.90 -3.10
N HIS A 262 -19.19 -15.62 -2.24
CA HIS A 262 -20.61 -15.34 -1.97
C HIS A 262 -20.82 -13.92 -1.42
N GLY A 263 -20.06 -13.54 -0.38
CA GLY A 263 -20.16 -12.20 0.21
C GLY A 263 -19.88 -11.11 -0.81
N LEU A 264 -18.85 -11.28 -1.65
CA LEU A 264 -18.50 -10.28 -2.64
C LEU A 264 -19.50 -10.22 -3.81
N THR A 265 -20.04 -11.37 -4.22
CA THR A 265 -21.12 -11.46 -5.22
C THR A 265 -22.35 -10.70 -4.74
N TYR A 266 -22.76 -10.88 -3.47
CA TYR A 266 -23.86 -10.15 -2.87
C TYR A 266 -23.65 -8.62 -2.92
N LEU A 267 -22.46 -8.14 -2.52
CA LEU A 267 -22.12 -6.71 -2.58
C LEU A 267 -22.20 -6.14 -3.99
N HIS A 268 -21.75 -6.90 -4.99
CA HIS A 268 -21.67 -6.46 -6.38
C HIS A 268 -22.98 -6.54 -7.16
N HIS A 269 -23.82 -7.53 -6.86
CA HIS A 269 -24.96 -7.89 -7.70
C HIS A 269 -26.32 -7.78 -7.00
N ASP A 270 -26.37 -7.98 -5.68
CA ASP A 270 -27.64 -8.01 -4.93
C ASP A 270 -27.91 -6.69 -4.19
N CYS A 271 -26.86 -5.94 -3.85
CA CYS A 271 -26.99 -4.60 -3.28
C CYS A 271 -27.39 -3.56 -4.33
N THR A 272 -28.38 -2.73 -4.01
CA THR A 272 -28.79 -1.58 -4.82
C THR A 272 -28.78 -0.30 -3.95
N PRO A 273 -27.90 0.68 -4.23
CA PRO A 273 -26.86 0.68 -5.26
C PRO A 273 -25.76 -0.36 -4.99
N GLN A 274 -25.04 -0.75 -6.05
CA GLN A 274 -23.89 -1.65 -5.97
C GLN A 274 -22.88 -1.15 -4.92
N ILE A 275 -22.38 -2.06 -4.08
CA ILE A 275 -21.36 -1.77 -3.07
C ILE A 275 -20.04 -2.37 -3.53
N LEU A 276 -19.01 -1.52 -3.66
CA LEU A 276 -17.65 -1.94 -3.98
C LEU A 276 -16.84 -2.01 -2.68
N HIS A 277 -16.10 -3.09 -2.48
CA HIS A 277 -15.33 -3.31 -1.26
C HIS A 277 -14.08 -2.42 -1.24
N PHE A 278 -13.30 -2.40 -2.32
CA PHE A 278 -12.06 -1.64 -2.57
C PHE A 278 -10.89 -1.81 -1.59
N ASP A 279 -11.08 -2.48 -0.45
CA ASP A 279 -10.03 -2.86 0.50
C ASP A 279 -10.09 -4.37 0.81
N LEU A 280 -10.37 -5.21 -0.19
CA LEU A 280 -10.40 -6.64 0.01
C LEU A 280 -8.97 -7.19 0.14
N LYS A 281 -8.69 -7.88 1.25
CA LYS A 281 -7.41 -8.52 1.56
C LYS A 281 -7.61 -9.60 2.62
N SER A 282 -6.65 -10.50 2.79
CA SER A 282 -6.76 -11.59 3.78
C SER A 282 -6.92 -11.09 5.22
N SER A 283 -6.49 -9.87 5.56
CA SER A 283 -6.72 -9.28 6.89
C SER A 283 -8.15 -8.79 7.12
N ASN A 284 -8.91 -8.57 6.05
CA ASN A 284 -10.30 -8.07 6.10
C ASN A 284 -11.33 -9.21 5.90
N ILE A 285 -10.85 -10.45 5.78
CA ILE A 285 -11.68 -11.67 5.79
C ILE A 285 -11.55 -12.25 7.20
N LEU A 286 -12.54 -11.99 8.05
CA LEU A 286 -12.59 -12.51 9.41
C LEU A 286 -13.16 -13.92 9.41
N LEU A 287 -12.75 -14.75 10.36
CA LEU A 287 -13.22 -16.14 10.48
C LEU A 287 -13.94 -16.28 11.81
N ASP A 288 -15.13 -16.91 11.79
CA ASP A 288 -15.86 -17.21 13.02
C ASP A 288 -15.39 -18.51 13.69
N HIS A 289 -16.09 -18.94 14.75
CA HIS A 289 -15.83 -20.17 15.49
C HIS A 289 -15.82 -21.44 14.61
N ASN A 290 -16.59 -21.46 13.53
CA ASN A 290 -16.65 -22.55 12.56
C ASN A 290 -15.75 -22.30 11.35
N PHE A 291 -14.93 -21.26 11.39
CA PHE A 291 -14.09 -20.77 10.29
C PHE A 291 -14.88 -20.38 9.04
N VAL A 292 -16.15 -19.97 9.21
CA VAL A 292 -16.94 -19.34 8.15
C VAL A 292 -16.37 -17.93 7.91
N PRO A 293 -16.13 -17.53 6.65
CA PRO A 293 -15.56 -16.23 6.34
C PRO A 293 -16.60 -15.11 6.40
N TYR A 294 -16.19 -13.96 6.94
CA TYR A 294 -16.95 -12.73 7.02
C TYR A 294 -16.12 -11.57 6.44
N LEU A 295 -16.64 -10.93 5.38
CA LEU A 295 -16.06 -9.70 4.82
C LEU A 295 -16.29 -8.53 5.77
N SER A 296 -15.21 -7.89 6.20
CA SER A 296 -15.19 -6.67 6.99
C SER A 296 -14.74 -5.48 6.14
N ASP A 297 -14.94 -4.25 6.63
CA ASP A 297 -14.44 -3.02 5.99
C ASP A 297 -14.94 -2.78 4.54
N TYR A 298 -16.07 -3.37 4.16
CA TYR A 298 -16.70 -3.16 2.86
C TYR A 298 -17.27 -1.74 2.72
N GLY A 299 -17.16 -1.15 1.53
CA GLY A 299 -17.78 0.14 1.22
C GLY A 299 -17.14 1.36 1.91
N LEU A 300 -16.00 1.19 2.58
CA LEU A 300 -15.32 2.26 3.32
C LEU A 300 -14.29 3.04 2.48
N SER A 301 -14.34 2.91 1.16
CA SER A 301 -13.32 3.45 0.27
C SER A 301 -13.17 4.97 0.34
N LYS A 302 -14.26 5.73 0.53
CA LYS A 302 -14.20 7.20 0.70
C LYS A 302 -13.42 7.64 1.94
N PHE A 303 -13.33 6.77 2.95
CA PHE A 303 -12.54 7.03 4.15
C PHE A 303 -11.08 6.62 3.98
N SER A 304 -10.74 5.88 2.91
CA SER A 304 -9.41 5.37 2.68
C SER A 304 -8.48 6.45 2.11
N PRO A 305 -7.30 6.67 2.71
CA PRO A 305 -6.29 7.56 2.15
C PRO A 305 -5.70 7.07 0.83
N MET A 306 -5.97 5.84 0.42
CA MET A 306 -5.38 5.22 -0.77
C MET A 306 -5.87 5.81 -2.10
N LEU A 307 -7.07 6.39 -2.14
CA LEU A 307 -7.66 6.86 -3.38
C LEU A 307 -7.23 8.29 -3.79
N ASP A 308 -6.75 9.10 -2.84
CA ASP A 308 -6.57 10.54 -3.08
C ASP A 308 -5.14 10.98 -3.41
N THR A 309 -4.09 10.28 -2.98
CA THR A 309 -2.71 10.78 -3.20
C THR A 309 -1.67 9.67 -3.03
N TYR A 310 -0.55 9.78 -3.75
CA TYR A 310 0.68 8.99 -3.60
C TYR A 310 1.23 9.06 -2.16
N VAL A 311 0.60 8.33 -1.24
CA VAL A 311 1.10 8.21 0.12
C VAL A 311 2.19 7.14 0.11
N THR A 312 3.44 7.60 -0.02
CA THR A 312 4.69 6.86 0.26
C THR A 312 4.81 6.52 1.75
N SER A 313 3.81 5.84 2.32
CA SER A 313 3.83 5.32 3.69
C SER A 313 4.05 3.81 3.67
N ARG A 314 4.71 3.28 4.70
CA ARG A 314 4.80 1.82 4.98
C ARG A 314 3.43 1.12 4.94
N ARG A 315 2.34 1.82 5.28
CA ARG A 315 0.95 1.31 5.21
C ARG A 315 0.42 1.12 3.78
N PHE A 316 1.02 1.77 2.78
CA PHE A 316 0.70 1.54 1.37
C PHE A 316 1.27 0.18 0.91
N TYR A 317 2.49 -0.14 1.36
CA TYR A 317 3.17 -1.41 1.04
C TYR A 317 2.41 -2.65 1.52
N SER A 318 1.68 -2.58 2.63
CA SER A 318 0.91 -3.72 3.17
C SER A 318 -0.29 -4.13 2.31
N THR A 319 -0.71 -3.27 1.37
CA THR A 319 -1.88 -3.52 0.51
C THR A 319 -1.50 -3.61 -0.97
N LEU A 320 -0.24 -3.27 -1.32
CA LEU A 320 0.27 -3.26 -2.69
C LEU A 320 -0.03 -4.52 -3.48
N GLY A 321 0.03 -5.69 -2.83
CA GLY A 321 -0.23 -6.96 -3.50
C GLY A 321 -1.68 -7.15 -3.95
N TYR A 322 -2.63 -6.45 -3.34
CA TYR A 322 -4.07 -6.55 -3.63
C TYR A 322 -4.57 -5.44 -4.56
N VAL A 323 -3.83 -4.34 -4.68
CA VAL A 323 -4.27 -3.17 -5.45
C VAL A 323 -4.24 -3.50 -6.95
N ALA A 324 -5.41 -3.40 -7.58
CA ALA A 324 -5.51 -3.60 -9.02
C ALA A 324 -4.68 -2.54 -9.80
N PRO A 325 -4.00 -2.91 -10.90
CA PRO A 325 -3.12 -2.02 -11.65
C PRO A 325 -3.76 -0.69 -12.07
N GLU A 326 -5.04 -0.71 -12.46
CA GLU A 326 -5.76 0.48 -12.89
C GLU A 326 -6.08 1.47 -11.75
N VAL A 327 -6.15 0.97 -10.51
CA VAL A 327 -6.28 1.80 -9.30
C VAL A 327 -4.95 2.53 -9.06
N ALA A 328 -3.82 1.80 -9.19
CA ALA A 328 -2.49 2.37 -9.04
C ALA A 328 -2.15 3.40 -10.13
N CYS A 329 -2.62 3.20 -11.36
CA CYS A 329 -2.40 4.11 -12.49
C CYS A 329 -3.42 5.25 -12.59
N GLN A 330 -4.33 5.42 -11.62
CA GLN A 330 -5.37 6.47 -11.60
C GLN A 330 -6.22 6.50 -12.88
N SER A 331 -6.55 5.35 -13.46
CA SER A 331 -7.48 5.30 -14.58
C SER A 331 -8.89 5.63 -14.09
N PHE A 332 -9.58 6.55 -14.78
CA PHE A 332 -10.90 7.07 -14.40
C PHE A 332 -12.08 6.06 -14.43
N ARG A 333 -11.82 4.75 -14.45
CA ARG A 333 -12.86 3.71 -14.47
C ARG A 333 -12.63 2.66 -13.38
N LEU A 334 -12.79 3.10 -12.13
CA LEU A 334 -12.94 2.17 -11.00
C LEU A 334 -14.22 1.36 -11.19
N SER A 335 -14.17 0.05 -10.91
CA SER A 335 -15.28 -0.88 -11.10
C SER A 335 -15.17 -2.06 -10.12
N ASP A 336 -16.20 -2.91 -10.11
CA ASP A 336 -16.22 -4.21 -9.43
C ASP A 336 -14.99 -5.08 -9.75
N LYS A 337 -14.38 -4.88 -10.93
CA LYS A 337 -13.18 -5.59 -11.35
C LYS A 337 -11.95 -5.34 -10.47
N CYS A 338 -11.92 -4.24 -9.71
CA CYS A 338 -10.86 -4.00 -8.72
C CYS A 338 -10.93 -4.99 -7.55
N ASP A 339 -12.15 -5.29 -7.10
CA ASP A 339 -12.40 -6.28 -6.05
C ASP A 339 -12.14 -7.70 -6.58
N VAL A 340 -12.49 -7.98 -7.85
CA VAL A 340 -12.17 -9.27 -8.48
C VAL A 340 -10.65 -9.51 -8.51
N TYR A 341 -9.85 -8.49 -8.81
CA TYR A 341 -8.39 -8.60 -8.76
C TYR A 341 -7.92 -8.94 -7.34
N SER A 342 -8.39 -8.19 -6.35
CA SER A 342 -8.06 -8.39 -4.94
C SER A 342 -8.44 -9.79 -4.46
N PHE A 343 -9.62 -10.29 -4.87
CA PHE A 343 -10.06 -11.65 -4.59
C PHE A 343 -9.17 -12.69 -5.26
N GLY A 344 -8.73 -12.44 -6.50
CA GLY A 344 -7.78 -13.30 -7.19
C GLY A 344 -6.48 -13.48 -6.41
N VAL A 345 -5.97 -12.42 -5.78
CA VAL A 345 -4.79 -12.50 -4.90
C VAL A 345 -5.08 -13.35 -3.67
N VAL A 346 -6.24 -13.22 -3.05
CA VAL A 346 -6.67 -14.07 -1.92
C VAL A 346 -6.72 -15.55 -2.34
N LEU A 347 -7.22 -15.87 -3.53
CA LEU A 347 -7.19 -17.26 -4.04
C LEU A 347 -5.77 -17.80 -4.16
N LEU A 348 -4.83 -16.96 -4.62
CA LEU A 348 -3.41 -17.34 -4.71
C LEU A 348 -2.80 -17.55 -3.31
N GLU A 349 -3.10 -16.69 -2.34
CA GLU A 349 -2.64 -16.89 -0.96
C GLU A 349 -3.18 -18.21 -0.38
N LEU A 350 -4.46 -18.51 -0.56
CA LEU A 350 -5.08 -19.74 -0.07
C LEU A 350 -4.41 -21.00 -0.66
N ALA A 351 -4.10 -20.98 -1.95
CA ALA A 351 -3.49 -22.11 -2.63
C ALA A 351 -1.97 -22.27 -2.37
N THR A 352 -1.27 -21.16 -2.16
CA THR A 352 0.21 -21.16 -2.06
C THR A 352 0.73 -21.02 -0.62
N GLY A 353 -0.09 -20.51 0.30
CA GLY A 353 0.36 -20.14 1.65
C GLY A 353 1.36 -18.98 1.68
N ARG A 354 1.61 -18.33 0.55
CA ARG A 354 2.62 -17.28 0.40
C ARG A 354 2.00 -15.90 0.56
N HIS A 355 2.80 -14.94 1.02
CA HIS A 355 2.40 -13.55 1.12
C HIS A 355 2.09 -12.96 -0.27
N PRO A 356 1.17 -11.98 -0.35
CA PRO A 356 0.80 -11.33 -1.62
C PRO A 356 1.97 -10.54 -2.24
N VAL A 357 2.95 -10.17 -1.41
CA VAL A 357 4.18 -9.47 -1.79
C VAL A 357 5.37 -10.15 -1.10
N GLU A 358 6.38 -10.50 -1.87
CA GLU A 358 7.65 -11.03 -1.37
C GLU A 358 8.78 -10.04 -1.61
N ASN A 359 9.53 -9.73 -0.55
CA ASN A 359 10.74 -8.94 -0.64
C ASN A 359 11.93 -9.86 -0.94
N SER A 360 12.54 -9.70 -2.10
CA SER A 360 13.92 -10.14 -2.36
C SER A 360 14.85 -8.94 -2.15
N ASP A 361 16.11 -9.19 -1.78
CA ASP A 361 17.15 -8.25 -1.34
C ASP A 361 17.30 -6.91 -2.12
N SER A 362 16.66 -6.76 -3.28
CA SER A 362 16.51 -5.46 -3.97
C SER A 362 15.21 -5.29 -4.78
N ASN A 363 14.27 -6.25 -4.74
CA ASN A 363 13.06 -6.24 -5.57
C ASN A 363 11.82 -6.71 -4.79
N CYS A 364 10.69 -6.08 -5.08
CA CYS A 364 9.37 -6.48 -4.64
C CYS A 364 8.74 -7.35 -5.73
N ILE A 365 8.43 -8.62 -5.42
CA ILE A 365 7.79 -9.54 -6.36
C ILE A 365 6.34 -9.76 -5.91
N LEU A 366 5.40 -9.49 -6.81
CA LEU A 366 3.98 -9.77 -6.59
C LEU A 366 3.73 -11.27 -6.73
N LEU A 367 2.92 -11.83 -5.82
CA LEU A 367 2.58 -13.26 -5.82
C LEU A 367 1.98 -13.70 -7.16
N CYS A 368 1.09 -12.88 -7.75
CA CYS A 368 0.47 -13.17 -9.03
C CYS A 368 1.49 -13.30 -10.18
N ASP A 369 2.54 -12.50 -10.19
CA ASP A 369 3.59 -12.56 -11.19
C ASP A 369 4.51 -13.78 -10.98
N ALA A 370 4.83 -14.10 -9.73
CA ALA A 370 5.60 -15.29 -9.38
C ALA A 370 4.87 -16.58 -9.80
N VAL A 371 3.57 -16.68 -9.48
CA VAL A 371 2.74 -17.84 -9.85
C VAL A 371 2.55 -17.94 -11.37
N ARG A 372 2.31 -16.81 -12.05
CA ARG A 372 2.20 -16.78 -13.52
C ARG A 372 3.47 -17.28 -14.18
N SER A 373 4.63 -16.78 -13.76
CA SER A 373 5.93 -17.22 -14.30
C SER A 373 6.20 -18.69 -14.03
N ALA A 374 5.82 -19.21 -12.87
CA ALA A 374 5.96 -20.64 -12.56
C ALA A 374 5.07 -21.50 -13.46
N LEU A 375 3.81 -21.11 -13.68
CA LEU A 375 2.88 -21.82 -14.55
C LEU A 375 3.34 -21.83 -16.01
N GLU A 376 3.79 -20.69 -16.55
CA GLU A 376 4.34 -20.58 -17.92
C GLU A 376 5.56 -21.48 -18.13
N ARG A 377 6.35 -21.74 -17.07
CA ARG A 377 7.50 -22.63 -17.09
C ARG A 377 7.16 -24.09 -16.78
N GLY A 378 5.88 -24.46 -16.70
CA GLY A 378 5.44 -25.82 -16.38
C GLY A 378 5.68 -26.23 -14.91
N ARG A 379 5.91 -25.26 -14.02
CA ARG A 379 6.19 -25.48 -12.58
C ARG A 379 5.04 -25.07 -11.67
N GLY A 380 3.80 -25.04 -12.17
CA GLY A 380 2.64 -24.60 -11.37
C GLY A 380 2.47 -25.37 -10.06
N TYR A 381 2.70 -26.68 -10.06
CA TYR A 381 2.56 -27.51 -8.85
C TYR A 381 3.58 -27.15 -7.76
N SER A 382 4.73 -26.56 -8.10
CA SER A 382 5.70 -26.12 -7.09
C SER A 382 5.25 -24.85 -6.36
N CYS A 383 4.18 -24.20 -6.79
CA CYS A 383 3.59 -23.07 -6.08
C CYS A 383 2.61 -23.51 -5.00
N ILE A 384 2.09 -24.73 -5.05
CA ILE A 384 1.12 -25.24 -4.07
C ILE A 384 1.79 -25.28 -2.71
N ASP A 385 1.06 -24.81 -1.69
CA ASP A 385 1.53 -24.82 -0.31
C ASP A 385 1.93 -26.25 0.10
N PRO A 386 3.21 -26.49 0.44
CA PRO A 386 3.68 -27.81 0.87
C PRO A 386 2.93 -28.34 2.12
N GLN A 387 2.37 -27.44 2.92
CA GLN A 387 1.62 -27.77 4.13
C GLN A 387 0.27 -28.43 3.82
N LEU A 388 -0.24 -28.36 2.59
CA LEU A 388 -1.51 -28.97 2.19
C LEU A 388 -1.40 -30.48 1.95
N GLY A 389 -0.19 -31.05 1.99
CA GLY A 389 0.03 -32.50 2.00
C GLY A 389 -0.69 -33.25 0.87
N SER A 390 -1.58 -34.17 1.24
CA SER A 390 -2.33 -35.03 0.31
C SER A 390 -3.61 -34.40 -0.25
N ALA A 391 -3.79 -33.08 -0.14
CA ALA A 391 -4.91 -32.38 -0.75
C ALA A 391 -4.96 -32.58 -2.28
N PRO A 392 -6.15 -32.58 -2.90
CA PRO A 392 -6.31 -32.80 -4.33
C PRO A 392 -5.64 -31.69 -5.14
N GLN A 393 -4.42 -31.96 -5.64
CA GLN A 393 -3.61 -30.97 -6.35
C GLN A 393 -4.28 -30.44 -7.63
N SER A 394 -5.14 -31.23 -8.28
CA SER A 394 -5.94 -30.81 -9.42
C SER A 394 -6.90 -29.66 -9.06
N GLU A 395 -7.54 -29.75 -7.90
CA GLU A 395 -8.46 -28.75 -7.37
C GLU A 395 -7.71 -27.46 -7.06
N ILE A 396 -6.60 -27.57 -6.33
CA ILE A 396 -5.73 -26.43 -6.00
C ILE A 396 -5.20 -25.77 -7.28
N MET A 397 -4.83 -26.56 -8.28
CA MET A 397 -4.39 -26.06 -9.58
C MET A 397 -5.49 -25.30 -10.32
N GLN A 398 -6.76 -25.74 -10.24
CA GLN A 398 -7.88 -25.00 -10.81
C GLN A 398 -8.10 -23.66 -10.09
N VAL A 399 -8.02 -23.65 -8.76
CA VAL A 399 -8.10 -22.41 -7.96
C VAL A 399 -6.95 -21.46 -8.26
N LEU A 400 -5.72 -21.95 -8.41
CA LEU A 400 -4.55 -21.15 -8.82
C LEU A 400 -4.77 -20.48 -10.19
N LYS A 401 -5.27 -21.25 -11.17
CA LYS A 401 -5.58 -20.72 -12.51
C LYS A 401 -6.68 -19.67 -12.45
N LEU A 402 -7.74 -19.91 -11.68
CA LEU A 402 -8.80 -18.92 -11.45
C LEU A 402 -8.25 -17.63 -10.83
N GLY A 403 -7.40 -17.73 -9.81
CA GLY A 403 -6.70 -16.59 -9.21
C GLY A 403 -5.89 -15.78 -10.24
N LEU A 404 -5.20 -16.45 -11.18
CA LEU A 404 -4.50 -15.76 -12.27
C LEU A 404 -5.42 -15.07 -13.27
N VAL A 405 -6.57 -15.65 -13.59
CA VAL A 405 -7.58 -15.03 -14.45
C VAL A 405 -8.17 -13.79 -13.78
N CYS A 406 -8.52 -13.89 -12.49
CA CYS A 406 -8.98 -12.77 -11.67
C CYS A 406 -7.93 -11.64 -11.56
N THR A 407 -6.63 -11.98 -11.51
CA THR A 407 -5.52 -11.01 -11.46
C THR A 407 -5.00 -10.57 -12.84
N SER A 408 -5.81 -10.69 -13.89
CA SER A 408 -5.48 -10.15 -15.21
C SER A 408 -5.21 -8.64 -15.15
N GLN A 409 -4.17 -8.19 -15.87
CA GLN A 409 -3.82 -6.77 -15.97
C GLN A 409 -4.94 -5.94 -16.61
N MET A 410 -5.69 -6.50 -17.57
CA MET A 410 -6.83 -5.83 -18.19
C MET A 410 -8.12 -6.17 -17.42
N PRO A 411 -8.88 -5.17 -16.92
CA PRO A 411 -10.11 -5.40 -16.16
C PRO A 411 -11.19 -6.16 -16.95
N SER A 412 -11.29 -5.91 -18.25
CA SER A 412 -12.25 -6.57 -19.14
C SER A 412 -12.01 -8.07 -19.33
N LYS A 413 -10.81 -8.56 -19.00
CA LYS A 413 -10.48 -10.00 -19.03
C LYS A 413 -10.76 -10.70 -17.70
N ARG A 414 -11.09 -9.95 -16.65
CA ARG A 414 -11.44 -10.53 -15.35
C ARG A 414 -12.92 -10.95 -15.39
N PRO A 415 -13.28 -12.13 -14.85
CA PRO A 415 -14.68 -12.53 -14.68
C PRO A 415 -15.41 -11.58 -13.73
N SER A 416 -16.73 -11.61 -13.74
CA SER A 416 -17.58 -11.08 -12.65
C SER A 416 -17.50 -12.01 -11.43
N MET A 417 -17.88 -11.52 -10.25
CA MET A 417 -17.90 -12.38 -9.06
C MET A 417 -18.93 -13.51 -9.17
N ALA A 418 -20.05 -13.29 -9.88
CA ALA A 418 -20.99 -14.35 -10.21
C ALA A 418 -20.36 -15.49 -11.05
N GLU A 419 -19.55 -15.16 -12.07
CA GLU A 419 -18.83 -16.16 -12.88
C GLU A 419 -17.74 -16.87 -12.04
N VAL A 420 -17.01 -16.13 -11.19
CA VAL A 420 -16.02 -16.72 -10.26
C VAL A 420 -16.67 -17.74 -9.34
N MET A 421 -17.83 -17.40 -8.77
CA MET A 421 -18.60 -18.29 -7.90
C MET A 421 -19.04 -19.57 -8.63
N GLN A 422 -19.52 -19.46 -9.87
CA GLN A 422 -19.88 -20.62 -10.68
C GLN A 422 -18.69 -21.56 -10.94
N VAL A 423 -17.50 -21.00 -11.20
CA VAL A 423 -16.28 -21.80 -11.38
C VAL A 423 -15.92 -22.52 -10.07
N LEU A 424 -15.96 -21.83 -8.92
CA LEU A 424 -15.69 -22.45 -7.62
C LEU A 424 -16.69 -23.56 -7.29
N GLU A 425 -17.99 -23.36 -7.51
CA GLU A 425 -19.00 -24.41 -7.29
C GLU A 425 -18.83 -25.61 -8.23
N SER A 426 -18.37 -25.37 -9.46
CA SER A 426 -18.06 -26.45 -10.42
C SER A 426 -16.86 -27.28 -9.96
N ILE A 427 -15.84 -26.64 -9.38
CA ILE A 427 -14.67 -27.31 -8.81
C ILE A 427 -15.10 -28.19 -7.61
N LYS A 428 -16.00 -27.68 -6.76
CA LYS A 428 -16.56 -28.42 -5.62
C LYS A 428 -17.36 -29.65 -6.05
N SER A 429 -18.27 -29.47 -7.00
CA SER A 429 -19.20 -30.51 -7.47
C SER A 429 -18.50 -31.65 -8.21
N GLY A 430 -17.35 -31.40 -8.84
CA GLY A 430 -16.53 -32.42 -9.48
C GLY A 430 -15.95 -33.48 -8.52
N ASN A 431 -16.10 -33.30 -7.21
CA ASN A 431 -15.62 -34.20 -6.17
C ASN A 431 -16.74 -34.97 -5.43
N ASP A 432 -18.02 -34.60 -5.61
CA ASP A 432 -19.17 -35.31 -5.03
C ASP A 432 -19.64 -36.49 -5.92
N LEU A 433 -18.94 -36.73 -7.03
CA LEU A 433 -19.09 -37.83 -7.99
C LEU A 433 -17.87 -38.76 -7.92
#